data_AF-A0A0N4WWK6-F1
#
_entry.id   AF-A0A0N4WWK6-F1
#
_cell.length_a   1.000
_cell.length_b   1.000
_cell.length_c   1.000
_cell.angle_alpha   90.00
_cell.angle_beta   90.00
_cell.angle_gamma   90.00
#
_symmetry.space_group_name_H-M   'P 1'
#
loop_
_entity.id
_entity.type
_entity.pdbx_description
1 polymer ?
#
loop_
_entity_poly.entity_id
_entity_poly.type
_entity_poly.pdbx_seq_one_letter_code
_entity_poly.pdbx_strand_id
1 'polypeptide(L)'
;MDVQQIVSNASTVILVMGTMLNLIFIYTIRNGTRSTVSHVYKNIMTCFAVFNILFAAAEFIIRPVSCFTFTPKKLTFQQMKPWGHILLSIFIGMYGTNTALLTLHFVYRYVAVCRFVGSYNLRYGHWDPIKNV
;
A
#
# COMPACT_ATOMS: atom_id res chain seq x y z
N MET A 1 27.86 14.66 -7.96
CA MET A 1 26.38 14.64 -7.92
C MET A 1 25.94 15.15 -6.57
N ASP A 2 25.03 16.12 -6.54
CA ASP A 2 24.53 16.69 -5.30
C ASP A 2 23.45 15.78 -4.69
N VAL A 3 23.48 15.63 -3.36
CA VAL A 3 22.62 14.71 -2.61
C VAL A 3 21.15 15.10 -2.77
N GLN A 4 20.87 16.40 -2.86
CA GLN A 4 19.53 16.95 -3.11
C GLN A 4 18.96 16.50 -4.46
N GLN A 5 19.81 16.44 -5.48
CA GLN A 5 19.40 16.02 -6.82
C GLN A 5 19.15 14.51 -6.88
N ILE A 6 19.97 13.71 -6.19
CA ILE A 6 19.77 12.26 -6.05
C ILE A 6 18.44 11.98 -5.36
N VAL A 7 18.19 12.64 -4.23
CA VAL A 7 16.93 12.53 -3.51
C VAL A 7 15.83 12.92 -4.48
N SER A 8 15.81 14.14 -5.03
CA SER A 8 14.77 14.61 -5.95
C SER A 8 14.44 13.61 -7.07
N ASN A 9 15.45 13.06 -7.74
CA ASN A 9 15.24 12.06 -8.79
C ASN A 9 14.59 10.79 -8.25
N ALA A 10 15.04 10.27 -7.11
CA ALA A 10 14.56 9.02 -6.53
C ALA A 10 13.04 9.00 -6.29
N SER A 11 12.47 9.94 -5.53
CA SER A 11 11.00 9.95 -5.34
C SER A 11 10.19 10.55 -6.48
N THR A 12 10.79 11.21 -7.48
CA THR A 12 10.08 11.39 -8.76
C THR A 12 9.89 10.03 -9.42
N VAL A 13 10.92 9.17 -9.40
CA VAL A 13 10.82 7.79 -9.88
C VAL A 13 9.82 6.99 -9.03
N ILE A 14 9.84 7.10 -7.69
CA ILE A 14 8.88 6.40 -6.82
C ILE A 14 7.44 6.87 -7.09
N LEU A 15 7.20 8.16 -7.27
CA LEU A 15 5.87 8.69 -7.59
C LEU A 15 5.37 8.16 -8.94
N VAL A 16 6.19 8.27 -9.98
CA VAL A 16 5.81 7.83 -11.34
C VAL A 16 5.63 6.31 -11.39
N MET A 17 6.57 5.54 -10.84
CA MET A 17 6.48 4.09 -10.86
C MET A 17 5.34 3.59 -9.97
N GLY A 18 5.18 4.16 -8.77
CA GLY A 18 4.11 3.83 -7.85
C GLY A 18 2.73 4.11 -8.44
N THR A 19 2.54 5.26 -9.08
CA THR A 19 1.26 5.58 -9.74
C THR A 19 0.98 4.63 -10.91
N MET A 20 1.97 4.38 -11.79
CA MET A 20 1.79 3.48 -12.92
C MET A 20 1.46 2.04 -12.49
N LEU A 21 2.20 1.49 -11.52
CA LEU A 21 1.96 0.15 -11.01
C LEU A 21 0.59 0.02 -10.33
N ASN A 22 0.18 1.02 -9.54
CA ASN A 22 -1.14 1.00 -8.90
C ASN A 22 -2.29 1.17 -9.92
N LEU A 23 -2.09 1.93 -11.00
CA LEU A 23 -3.06 2.02 -12.10
C LEU A 23 -3.19 0.70 -12.85
N ILE A 24 -2.07 0.04 -13.17
CA ILE A 24 -2.06 -1.30 -13.76
C ILE A 24 -2.75 -2.31 -12.83
N PHE A 25 -2.54 -2.18 -11.53
CA PHE A 25 -3.18 -3.04 -10.52
C PHE A 25 -4.70 -2.84 -10.50
N ILE A 26 -5.19 -1.60 -10.47
CA ILE A 26 -6.63 -1.29 -10.59
C ILE A 26 -7.21 -1.83 -11.90
N TYR A 27 -6.51 -1.62 -13.01
CA TYR A 27 -6.92 -2.13 -14.32
C TYR A 27 -7.04 -3.66 -14.31
N THR A 28 -6.04 -4.34 -13.74
CA THR A 28 -6.01 -5.81 -13.62
C THR A 28 -7.14 -6.32 -12.73
N ILE A 29 -7.45 -5.65 -11.62
CA ILE A 29 -8.58 -6.00 -10.75
C ILE A 29 -9.90 -5.89 -11.51
N ARG A 30 -10.07 -4.79 -12.26
CA ARG A 30 -11.30 -4.49 -12.98
C ARG A 30 -11.52 -5.45 -14.16
N ASN A 31 -10.48 -5.76 -14.92
CA ASN A 31 -10.57 -6.54 -16.15
C ASN A 31 -10.35 -8.05 -15.95
N GLY A 32 -9.48 -8.45 -15.01
CA GLY A 32 -9.08 -9.85 -14.82
C GLY A 32 -9.93 -10.65 -13.84
N THR A 33 -10.70 -10.00 -12.97
CA THR A 33 -11.40 -10.70 -11.90
C THR A 33 -12.80 -11.15 -12.34
N ARG A 34 -12.94 -12.45 -12.67
CA ARG A 34 -14.25 -13.13 -12.91
C ARG A 34 -15.28 -12.71 -11.85
N SER A 35 -16.52 -12.44 -12.26
CA SER A 35 -17.59 -11.90 -11.38
C SER A 35 -17.96 -12.80 -10.18
N THR A 36 -17.41 -14.02 -10.13
CA THR A 36 -17.55 -14.97 -9.02
C THR A 36 -16.73 -14.58 -7.79
N VAL A 37 -15.68 -13.76 -7.92
CA VAL A 37 -14.92 -13.29 -6.76
C VAL A 37 -15.71 -12.18 -6.07
N SER A 38 -15.99 -12.39 -4.78
CA SER A 38 -16.86 -11.55 -3.96
C SER A 38 -16.55 -10.06 -4.12
N HIS A 39 -17.59 -9.25 -4.32
CA HIS A 39 -17.50 -7.80 -4.55
C HIS A 39 -16.70 -7.07 -3.46
N VAL A 40 -16.70 -7.62 -2.24
CA VAL A 40 -15.92 -7.15 -1.09
C VAL A 40 -14.42 -7.22 -1.34
N TYR A 41 -13.93 -8.27 -2.02
CA TYR A 41 -12.52 -8.40 -2.37
C TYR A 41 -12.04 -7.27 -3.27
N LYS A 42 -12.81 -7.01 -4.32
CA LYS A 42 -12.49 -5.98 -5.31
C LYS A 42 -12.40 -4.61 -4.64
N ASN A 43 -13.31 -4.33 -3.70
CA ASN A 43 -13.32 -3.07 -2.97
C ASN A 43 -12.08 -2.91 -2.06
N ILE A 44 -11.71 -3.95 -1.30
CA ILE A 44 -10.50 -3.94 -0.46
C ILE A 44 -9.24 -3.75 -1.31
N MET A 45 -9.15 -4.45 -2.43
CA MET A 45 -7.98 -4.42 -3.31
C MET A 45 -7.84 -3.08 -4.05
N THR A 46 -8.97 -2.47 -4.41
CA THR A 46 -9.01 -1.11 -5.00
C THR A 46 -8.63 -0.06 -3.96
N CYS A 47 -9.15 -0.19 -2.73
CA CYS A 47 -8.82 0.67 -1.60
C CYS A 47 -7.31 0.66 -1.34
N PHE A 48 -6.69 -0.53 -1.32
CA PHE A 48 -5.25 -0.68 -1.20
C PHE A 48 -4.47 0.09 -2.28
N ALA A 49 -4.88 -0.02 -3.54
CA ALA A 49 -4.24 0.69 -4.65
C ALA A 49 -4.32 2.22 -4.50
N VAL A 50 -5.48 2.72 -4.06
CA VAL A 50 -5.72 4.16 -3.83
C VAL A 50 -4.85 4.68 -2.68
N PHE A 51 -4.78 3.96 -1.56
CA PHE A 51 -3.90 4.33 -0.45
C PHE A 51 -2.42 4.32 -0.83
N ASN A 52 -2.00 3.41 -1.69
CA ASN A 52 -0.63 3.34 -2.18
C ASN A 52 -0.28 4.54 -3.10
N ILE A 53 -1.23 5.02 -3.92
CA ILE A 53 -1.08 6.26 -4.69
C ILE A 53 -1.01 7.48 -3.77
N LEU A 54 -1.90 7.56 -2.76
CA LEU A 54 -1.90 8.65 -1.78
C LEU A 54 -0.59 8.70 -1.00
N PHE A 55 -0.03 7.55 -0.64
CA PHE A 55 1.26 7.46 0.02
C PHE A 55 2.41 7.97 -0.86
N ALA A 56 2.45 7.58 -2.13
CA ALA A 56 3.47 8.09 -3.07
C ALA A 56 3.36 9.62 -3.24
N ALA A 57 2.15 10.16 -3.26
CA ALA A 57 1.92 11.60 -3.29
C ALA A 57 2.37 12.29 -1.99
N ALA A 58 2.05 11.71 -0.84
CA ALA A 58 2.48 12.24 0.46
C ALA A 58 4.02 12.24 0.59
N GLU A 59 4.68 11.17 0.16
CA GLU A 59 6.15 11.10 0.12
C GLU A 59 6.74 12.25 -0.71
N PHE A 60 6.12 12.58 -1.86
CA PHE A 60 6.56 13.70 -2.68
C PHE A 60 6.39 15.06 -1.98
N ILE A 61 5.28 15.27 -1.26
CA ILE A 61 4.95 16.51 -0.54
C ILE A 61 5.87 16.74 0.67
N ILE A 62 6.37 15.68 1.31
CA ILE A 62 7.18 15.80 2.54
C ILE A 62 8.62 16.23 2.24
N ARG A 63 9.14 15.96 1.04
CA ARG A 63 10.49 16.34 0.58
C ARG A 63 10.88 17.80 0.80
N PRO A 64 10.06 18.80 0.40
CA PRO A 64 10.41 20.21 0.63
C PRO A 64 10.51 20.55 2.12
N VAL A 65 9.85 19.80 3.00
CA VAL A 65 9.76 20.08 4.43
C VAL A 65 10.96 19.48 5.20
N SER A 66 11.45 18.31 4.79
CA SER A 66 12.62 17.68 5.41
C SER A 66 13.92 18.40 5.08
N CYS A 67 14.06 18.92 3.85
CA CYS A 67 15.24 19.69 3.42
C CYS A 67 15.34 21.04 4.15
N PHE A 68 14.21 21.68 4.43
CA PHE A 68 14.18 22.90 5.24
C PHE A 68 14.77 22.65 6.64
N THR A 69 14.49 21.50 7.25
CA THR A 69 14.85 21.21 8.65
C THR A 69 16.34 20.88 8.83
N PHE A 70 17.00 20.31 7.80
CA PHE A 70 18.42 19.93 7.88
C PHE A 70 19.38 21.05 7.44
N THR A 71 18.87 22.15 6.91
CA THR A 71 19.69 23.32 6.59
C THR A 71 19.73 24.24 7.81
N PRO A 72 20.90 24.55 8.41
CA PRO A 72 21.00 25.45 9.55
C PRO A 72 20.84 26.91 9.11
N LYS A 73 19.72 27.28 8.47
CA LYS A 73 19.37 28.69 8.24
C LYS A 73 18.69 29.24 9.49
N LYS A 74 19.53 29.81 10.36
CA LYS A 74 19.25 30.38 11.68
C LYS A 74 18.15 31.46 11.78
N LEU A 75 17.37 31.82 10.76
CA LEU A 75 16.66 33.11 10.77
C LEU A 75 15.14 33.14 10.52
N THR A 76 14.43 32.01 10.36
CA THR A 76 12.95 32.10 10.18
C THR A 76 12.16 30.88 10.68
N PHE A 77 12.69 30.15 11.68
CA PHE A 77 12.17 28.82 12.07
C PHE A 77 11.23 28.77 13.28
N GLN A 78 10.80 29.92 13.84
CA GLN A 78 9.89 29.88 15.00
C GLN A 78 8.40 29.77 14.64
N GLN A 79 8.01 29.98 13.37
CA GLN A 79 6.59 30.04 12.99
C GLN A 79 6.05 28.81 12.24
N MET A 80 6.93 27.88 11.82
CA MET A 80 6.56 26.64 11.07
C MET A 80 6.62 25.35 11.93
N LYS A 81 6.91 25.48 13.23
CA LYS A 81 7.14 24.36 14.16
C LYS A 81 6.01 23.30 14.24
N PRO A 82 4.71 23.65 14.29
CA PRO A 82 3.65 22.63 14.41
C PRO A 82 3.43 21.84 13.12
N TRP A 83 3.57 22.48 11.96
CA TRP A 83 3.30 21.87 10.66
C TRP A 83 4.24 20.71 10.34
N GLY A 84 5.52 20.82 10.71
CA GLY A 84 6.50 19.74 10.51
C GLY A 84 6.19 18.48 11.32
N HIS A 85 5.73 18.62 12.57
CA HIS A 85 5.36 17.47 13.42
C HIS A 85 4.08 16.79 12.91
N ILE A 86 3.09 17.58 12.48
CA ILE A 86 1.85 17.06 11.90
C ILE A 86 2.15 16.27 10.62
N LEU A 87 3.01 16.80 9.74
CA LEU A 87 3.42 16.11 8.52
C LEU A 87 4.18 14.81 8.79
N LEU A 88 5.08 14.80 9.78
CA LEU A 88 5.80 13.58 10.18
C LEU A 88 4.84 12.51 10.73
N SER A 89 3.89 12.91 11.55
CA SER A 89 2.86 12.01 12.09
C SER A 89 1.98 11.44 10.98
N ILE A 90 1.52 12.29 10.06
CA ILE A 90 0.75 11.87 8.89
C ILE A 90 1.56 10.88 8.05
N PHE A 91 2.85 11.15 7.81
CA PHE A 91 3.73 10.25 7.06
C PHE A 91 3.83 8.86 7.68
N ILE A 92 4.14 8.81 8.98
CA ILE A 92 4.34 7.54 9.68
C ILE A 92 3.04 6.76 9.77
N GLY A 93 1.90 7.45 9.95
CA GLY A 93 0.57 6.86 9.92
C GLY A 93 0.23 6.28 8.54
N MET A 94 0.57 6.98 7.47
CA MET A 94 0.33 6.54 6.09
C MET A 94 1.19 5.33 5.72
N TYR A 95 2.45 5.32 6.17
CA TYR A 95 3.35 4.16 6.05
C TYR A 95 2.81 2.94 6.81
N GLY A 96 2.35 3.14 8.05
CA GLY A 96 1.71 2.10 8.86
C GLY A 96 0.44 1.56 8.21
N THR A 97 -0.39 2.45 7.65
CA THR A 97 -1.63 2.08 6.95
C THR A 97 -1.34 1.25 5.71
N ASN A 98 -0.34 1.61 4.91
CA ASN A 98 0.08 0.82 3.76
C ASN A 98 0.58 -0.58 4.16
N THR A 99 1.34 -0.68 5.25
CA THR A 99 1.82 -1.96 5.78
C THR A 99 0.66 -2.83 6.29
N ALA A 100 -0.31 -2.23 6.96
CA ALA A 100 -1.52 -2.92 7.40
C ALA A 100 -2.36 -3.43 6.22
N LEU A 101 -2.51 -2.62 5.16
CA LEU A 101 -3.25 -3.01 3.96
C LEU A 101 -2.54 -4.12 3.16
N LEU A 102 -1.20 -4.09 3.07
CA LEU A 102 -0.39 -5.19 2.54
C LEU A 102 -0.65 -6.49 3.31
N THR A 103 -0.62 -6.41 4.64
CA THR A 103 -0.89 -7.55 5.52
C THR A 103 -2.30 -8.08 5.30
N LEU A 104 -3.30 -7.20 5.23
CA LEU A 104 -4.69 -7.55 5.00
C LEU A 104 -4.88 -8.20 3.63
N HIS A 105 -4.16 -7.76 2.61
CA HIS A 105 -4.15 -8.39 1.29
C HIS A 105 -3.61 -9.84 1.35
N PHE A 106 -2.53 -10.10 2.10
CA PHE A 106 -2.00 -11.46 2.29
C PHE A 106 -2.96 -12.36 3.08
N VAL A 107 -3.49 -11.86 4.21
CA VAL A 107 -4.49 -12.58 5.01
C VAL A 107 -5.73 -12.89 4.18
N TYR A 108 -6.16 -11.95 3.35
CA TYR A 108 -7.31 -12.16 2.47
C TYR A 108 -7.04 -13.30 1.48
N ARG A 109 -5.87 -13.31 0.81
CA ARG A 109 -5.51 -14.41 -0.10
C ARG A 109 -5.49 -15.75 0.62
N TYR A 110 -4.97 -15.78 1.85
CA TYR A 110 -4.99 -16.97 2.68
C TYR A 110 -6.42 -17.46 2.96
N VAL A 111 -7.31 -16.59 3.44
CA VAL A 111 -8.71 -16.93 3.72
C VAL A 111 -9.45 -17.39 2.45
N ALA A 112 -9.20 -16.76 1.30
CA ALA A 112 -9.81 -17.15 0.04
C ALA A 112 -9.40 -18.59 -0.38
N VAL A 113 -8.13 -18.95 -0.20
CA VAL A 113 -7.63 -20.32 -0.43
C VAL A 113 -8.27 -21.30 0.56
N CYS A 114 -8.32 -20.98 1.84
CA CYS A 114 -8.95 -21.84 2.85
C CYS A 114 -10.45 -22.05 2.57
N ARG A 115 -11.18 -21.01 2.18
CA ARG A 115 -12.59 -21.12 1.79
C ARG A 115 -12.78 -22.00 0.56
N PHE A 116 -11.91 -21.87 -0.43
CA PHE A 116 -11.92 -22.73 -1.60
C PHE A 116 -11.72 -24.20 -1.19
N VAL A 117 -10.68 -24.52 -0.42
CA VAL A 117 -10.42 -25.89 0.07
C VAL A 117 -11.59 -26.43 0.90
N GLY A 118 -12.14 -25.62 1.81
CA GLY A 118 -13.29 -26.01 2.63
C GLY A 118 -14.56 -26.30 1.81
N SER A 119 -14.85 -25.46 0.81
CA SER A 119 -15.96 -25.70 -0.12
C SER A 119 -15.75 -26.93 -1.00
N TYR A 120 -14.52 -27.24 -1.41
CA TYR A 120 -14.22 -28.47 -2.16
C TYR A 120 -14.36 -29.73 -1.29
N ASN A 121 -13.87 -29.72 -0.05
CA ASN A 121 -14.02 -30.84 0.88
C ASN A 121 -15.49 -31.14 1.18
N LEU A 122 -16.32 -30.10 1.38
CA LEU A 122 -17.77 -30.27 1.58
C LEU A 122 -18.51 -30.79 0.34
N ARG A 123 -18.02 -30.51 -0.88
CA ARG A 123 -18.68 -30.91 -2.13
C ARG A 123 -18.19 -32.25 -2.70
N TYR A 124 -16.98 -32.67 -2.36
CA TYR A 124 -16.31 -33.82 -3.00
C TYR A 124 -15.72 -34.86 -2.03
N GLY A 125 -15.85 -34.74 -0.71
CA GLY A 125 -15.42 -35.86 0.11
C GLY A 125 -15.60 -35.74 1.61
N HIS A 126 -16.48 -36.60 2.10
CA HIS A 126 -16.06 -37.63 3.04
C HIS A 126 -14.86 -38.40 2.44
N TRP A 127 -13.65 -37.87 2.60
CA TRP A 127 -12.40 -38.61 2.41
C TRP A 127 -11.96 -39.09 3.79
N ASP A 128 -12.28 -40.35 4.12
CA ASP A 128 -11.72 -41.02 5.29
C ASP A 128 -10.30 -41.52 4.95
N PRO A 129 -9.23 -41.00 5.57
CA PRO A 129 -7.87 -41.49 5.36
C PRO A 129 -7.55 -42.81 6.09
N ILE A 130 -8.54 -43.51 6.67
CA ILE A 130 -8.32 -44.57 7.68
C ILE A 130 -8.52 -46.00 7.14
N LYS A 131 -8.68 -46.23 5.83
CA LYS A 131 -8.95 -47.59 5.29
C LYS A 131 -7.84 -48.26 4.45
N ASN A 132 -6.60 -47.78 4.49
CA ASN A 132 -5.49 -48.47 3.81
C ASN A 132 -4.22 -48.56 4.70
N VAL A 133 -4.34 -49.21 5.86
CA VAL A 133 -3.22 -49.83 6.58
C VAL A 133 -3.57 -51.28 6.80
#